data_AF-A0A6M0C9H9-F1
#
_entry.id   AF-A0A6M0C9H9-F1
#
_cell.length_a   1.000
_cell.length_b   1.000
_cell.length_c   1.000
_cell.angle_alpha   90.00
_cell.angle_beta   90.00
_cell.angle_gamma   90.00
#
_symmetry.space_group_name_H-M   'P 1'
#
loop_
_entity.id
_entity.type
_entity.pdbx_description
1 polymer ?
#
loop_
_entity_poly.entity_id
_entity_poly.type
_entity_poly.pdbx_seq_one_letter_code
_entity_poly.pdbx_strand_id
1 'polypeptide(L)'
;MTQDELFDQLKHPNPHLRERAMWEIADLKDETTIPRLMANLGEEDVVYRRASVKALGVIGTEAVAPLVDVLLGDDDVTTRASA
;
A
#
# COMPACT_ATOMS: atom_id res chain seq x y z
N MET A 1 -17.33 6.79 0.46
CA MET A 1 -16.49 5.59 0.50
C MET A 1 -15.67 5.70 1.76
N THR A 2 -15.75 4.71 2.65
CA THR A 2 -14.88 4.71 3.84
C THR A 2 -13.47 4.31 3.42
N GLN A 3 -12.47 4.68 4.22
CA GLN A 3 -11.10 4.26 3.97
C GLN A 3 -10.99 2.73 3.90
N ASP A 4 -11.76 2.00 4.73
CA ASP A 4 -11.80 0.53 4.67
C ASP A 4 -12.30 -0.02 3.33
N GLU A 5 -13.36 0.56 2.77
CA GLU A 5 -13.89 0.15 1.46
C GLU A 5 -12.86 0.34 0.33
N LEU A 6 -12.04 1.39 0.41
CA LEU A 6 -10.97 1.64 -0.55
C LEU A 6 -9.87 0.59 -0.45
N PHE A 7 -9.47 0.22 0.77
CA PHE A 7 -8.48 -0.83 0.98
C PHE A 7 -9.00 -2.20 0.53
N ASP A 8 -10.28 -2.51 0.74
CA ASP A 8 -10.90 -3.72 0.19
C ASP A 8 -10.91 -3.71 -1.35
N GLN A 9 -11.10 -2.54 -1.97
CA GLN A 9 -11.05 -2.41 -3.43
C GLN A 9 -9.65 -2.65 -4.02
N LEU A 10 -8.56 -2.46 -3.25
CA LEU A 10 -7.22 -2.85 -3.71
C LEU A 10 -7.09 -4.37 -3.90
N LYS A 11 -7.93 -5.18 -3.25
CA LYS A 11 -8.01 -6.65 -3.43
C LYS A 11 -8.95 -7.06 -4.57
N HIS A 12 -9.70 -6.14 -5.13
CA HIS A 12 -10.77 -6.47 -6.07
C HIS A 12 -10.21 -7.10 -7.36
N PRO A 13 -10.83 -8.16 -7.94
CA PRO A 13 -10.32 -8.83 -9.14
C PRO A 13 -10.29 -7.92 -10.38
N ASN A 14 -11.22 -6.96 -10.47
CA ASN A 14 -11.24 -5.95 -11.54
C ASN A 14 -10.06 -4.95 -11.39
N PRO A 15 -9.12 -4.89 -12.34
CA PRO A 15 -7.97 -3.99 -12.30
C PRO A 15 -8.35 -2.50 -12.27
N HIS A 16 -9.44 -2.12 -12.93
CA HIS A 16 -9.88 -0.72 -12.97
C HIS A 16 -10.36 -0.23 -11.60
N LEU A 17 -10.99 -1.10 -10.81
CA LEU A 17 -11.39 -0.76 -9.44
C LEU A 17 -10.19 -0.66 -8.51
N ARG A 18 -9.18 -1.53 -8.66
CA ARG A 18 -7.93 -1.43 -7.90
C ARG A 18 -7.18 -0.14 -8.19
N GLU A 19 -7.05 0.21 -9.46
CA GLU A 19 -6.36 1.43 -9.89
C GLU A 19 -7.09 2.67 -9.36
N ARG A 20 -8.42 2.71 -9.47
CA ARG A 20 -9.21 3.79 -8.90
C ARG A 20 -9.02 3.92 -7.40
N ALA A 21 -9.08 2.81 -6.65
CA ALA A 21 -8.87 2.81 -5.21
C ALA A 21 -7.47 3.31 -4.83
N MET A 22 -6.44 2.90 -5.59
CA MET A 22 -5.07 3.38 -5.40
C MET A 22 -4.97 4.91 -5.51
N TRP A 23 -5.59 5.51 -6.53
CA TRP A 23 -5.60 6.96 -6.70
C TRP A 23 -6.40 7.68 -5.60
N GLU A 24 -7.58 7.17 -5.25
CA GLU A 24 -8.41 7.76 -4.19
C GLU A 24 -7.72 7.68 -2.81
N ILE A 25 -7.02 6.58 -2.51
CA ILE A 25 -6.21 6.43 -1.28
C ILE A 25 -5.06 7.45 -1.25
N ALA A 26 -4.37 7.65 -2.39
CA ALA A 26 -3.28 8.61 -2.45
C ALA A 26 -3.78 10.06 -2.35
N ASP A 27 -4.95 10.37 -2.90
CA ASP A 27 -5.55 11.71 -2.87
C ASP A 27 -6.08 12.07 -1.47
N LEU A 28 -6.58 11.08 -0.72
CA LEU A 28 -7.03 11.26 0.66
C LEU A 28 -5.94 11.84 1.58
N LYS A 29 -4.65 11.55 1.30
CA LYS A 29 -3.48 12.02 2.08
C LYS A 29 -3.64 11.88 3.60
N ASP A 30 -4.40 10.89 4.04
CA ASP A 30 -4.66 10.68 5.46
C ASP A 30 -3.41 10.13 6.16
N GLU A 31 -3.16 10.59 7.39
CA GLU A 31 -1.98 10.21 8.18
C GLU A 31 -1.92 8.69 8.44
N THR A 32 -3.06 8.00 8.41
CA THR A 32 -3.13 6.54 8.62
C THR A 32 -2.90 5.73 7.34
N THR A 33 -2.90 6.38 6.17
CA THR A 33 -2.76 5.71 4.88
C THR A 33 -1.41 5.03 4.72
N ILE A 34 -0.31 5.74 4.98
CA ILE A 34 1.04 5.20 4.81
C ILE A 34 1.26 4.02 5.77
N PRO A 35 1.02 4.12 7.10
CA PRO A 35 1.15 2.98 8.02
C PRO A 35 0.37 1.74 7.58
N ARG A 36 -0.85 1.93 7.06
CA ARG A 36 -1.69 0.81 6.63
C ARG A 36 -1.20 0.16 5.34
N LEU A 37 -0.76 0.95 4.36
CA LEU A 37 -0.16 0.42 3.13
C LEU A 37 1.16 -0.31 3.42
N MET A 38 1.94 0.16 4.39
CA MET A 38 3.14 -0.52 4.86
C MET A 38 2.82 -1.88 5.49
N ALA A 39 1.79 -1.96 6.34
CA ALA A 39 1.36 -3.23 6.93
C ALA A 39 0.94 -4.26 5.86
N ASN A 40 0.36 -3.80 4.75
CA ASN A 40 -0.04 -4.68 3.66
C ASN A 40 1.13 -5.33 2.91
N LEU A 41 2.38 -4.86 3.08
CA LEU A 41 3.55 -5.42 2.39
C LEU A 41 3.88 -6.85 2.83
N GLY A 42 3.42 -7.25 4.03
CA GLY A 42 3.56 -8.60 4.58
C GLY A 42 2.36 -9.53 4.31
N GLU A 43 1.32 -9.07 3.60
CA GLU A 43 0.14 -9.90 3.32
C GLU A 43 0.47 -11.05 2.36
N GLU A 44 -0.14 -12.23 2.54
CA GLU A 44 0.11 -13.36 1.61
C GLU A 44 -0.41 -13.10 0.19
N ASP A 45 -1.44 -12.26 0.05
CA ASP A 45 -2.01 -11.89 -1.24
C ASP A 45 -1.06 -10.98 -2.03
N VAL A 46 -0.40 -11.58 -3.03
CA VAL A 46 0.52 -10.92 -3.94
C VAL A 46 -0.13 -9.75 -4.70
N VAL A 47 -1.41 -9.85 -5.06
CA VAL A 47 -2.13 -8.78 -5.77
C VAL A 47 -2.28 -7.58 -4.84
N TYR A 48 -2.70 -7.84 -3.60
CA TYR A 48 -2.90 -6.79 -2.60
C TYR A 48 -1.60 -6.11 -2.19
N ARG A 49 -0.53 -6.90 -1.99
CA ARG A 49 0.83 -6.38 -1.77
C ARG A 49 1.27 -5.46 -2.88
N ARG A 50 1.20 -5.92 -4.13
CA ARG A 50 1.61 -5.13 -5.30
C ARG A 50 0.78 -3.86 -5.47
N ALA A 51 -0.52 -3.92 -5.17
CA ALA A 51 -1.38 -2.75 -5.19
C ALA A 51 -0.94 -1.73 -4.12
N SER A 52 -0.57 -2.21 -2.94
CA SER A 52 -0.12 -1.36 -1.82
C SER A 52 1.22 -0.68 -2.12
N VAL A 53 2.18 -1.41 -2.71
CA VAL A 53 3.47 -0.83 -3.18
C VAL A 53 3.23 0.27 -4.21
N LYS A 54 2.33 0.03 -5.17
CA LYS A 54 2.00 1.05 -6.18
C LYS A 54 1.35 2.28 -5.54
N ALA A 55 0.43 2.09 -4.59
CA ALA A 55 -0.18 3.20 -3.86
C ALA A 55 0.85 4.04 -3.11
N LEU A 56 1.82 3.40 -2.42
CA LEU A 56 2.94 4.10 -1.78
C LEU A 56 3.77 4.89 -2.80
N GLY A 57 4.02 4.32 -3.99
CA GLY A 57 4.70 5.02 -5.09
C GLY A 57 3.92 6.23 -5.63
N VAL A 58 2.58 6.16 -5.65
CA VAL A 58 1.72 7.28 -6.06
C VAL A 58 1.70 8.39 -5.00
N ILE A 59 1.69 8.04 -3.72
CA ILE A 59 1.81 9.00 -2.61
C ILE A 59 3.15 9.77 -2.71
N GLY A 60 4.22 9.07 -3.07
CA GLY A 60 5.51 9.68 -3.39
C GLY A 60 6.42 9.84 -2.18
N THR A 61 7.10 10.99 -2.05
CA THR A 61 8.23 11.16 -1.12
C THR A 61 7.88 10.95 0.35
N GLU A 62 6.63 11.17 0.74
CA GLU A 62 6.14 10.96 2.11
C GLU A 62 6.23 9.49 2.54
N ALA A 63 6.11 8.55 1.60
CA ALA A 63 6.23 7.12 1.86
C ALA A 63 7.69 6.64 1.97
N VAL A 64 8.67 7.42 1.51
CA VAL A 64 10.07 6.96 1.39
C VAL A 64 10.72 6.72 2.75
N ALA A 65 10.58 7.64 3.70
CA ALA A 65 11.20 7.47 5.01
C ALA A 65 10.64 6.24 5.76
N PRO A 66 9.31 6.04 5.86
CA PRO A 66 8.74 4.81 6.42
C PRO A 66 9.15 3.53 5.68
N LEU A 67 9.27 3.58 4.34
CA LEU A 67 9.75 2.45 3.54
C LEU A 67 11.19 2.07 3.89
N VAL A 68 12.08 3.05 4.04
CA VAL A 68 13.48 2.82 4.43
C VAL A 68 13.56 2.21 5.83
N ASP A 69 12.78 2.72 6.78
CA ASP A 69 12.76 2.19 8.14
C ASP A 69 12.32 0.72 8.18
N VAL A 70 11.31 0.36 7.39
CA VAL A 70 10.87 -1.04 7.26
C VAL A 70 11.93 -1.89 6.56
N LEU A 71 12.57 -1.42 5.49
CA LEU A 71 13.63 -2.16 4.82
C LEU A 71 14.85 -2.45 5.72
N LEU A 72 15.14 -1.54 6.66
CA LEU A 72 16.27 -1.65 7.58
C LEU A 72 15.93 -2.43 8.86
N GLY A 73 14.68 -2.40 9.30
CA GLY A 73 14.21 -3.00 10.55
C GLY A 73 13.50 -4.35 10.40
N ASP A 74 13.00 -4.68 9.22
CA ASP A 74 12.21 -5.89 8.98
C ASP A 74 13.10 -7.05 8.48
N ASP A 75 13.01 -8.20 9.16
CA ASP A 75 13.67 -9.45 8.77
C ASP A 75 12.80 -10.29 7.82
N ASP A 76 11.55 -9.87 7.58
CA ASP A 76 10.66 -10.51 6.64
C ASP A 76 11.12 -10.26 5.19
N VAL A 77 11.54 -11.35 4.55
CA VAL A 77 12.03 -11.35 3.16
C VAL A 77 10.94 -10.91 2.19
N THR A 78 9.66 -11.17 2.49
CA THR A 78 8.53 -10.83 1.63
C THR A 78 8.27 -9.33 1.64
N THR A 79 8.25 -8.71 2.82
CA THR A 79 8.16 -7.26 2.95
C THR A 79 9.33 -6.59 2.24
N ARG A 80 10.56 -7.06 2.50
CA ARG A 80 11.79 -6.50 1.92
C ARG A 80 11.87 -6.64 0.39
N ALA A 81 11.35 -7.72 -0.18
CA ALA A 81 11.28 -7.91 -1.62
C ALA A 81 10.18 -7.08 -2.30
N SER A 82 9.26 -6.52 -1.52
CA SER A 82 8.10 -5.77 -2.02
C SER A 82 8.28 -4.26 -1.93
N ALA A 83 8.97 -3.79 -0.89
CA ALA A 83 9.33 -2.39 -0.69
C ALA A 83 10.39 -1.92 -1.69
#